data_AF-A0AB39TWM0-F1
#
_entry.id   AF-A0AB39TWM0-F1
#
_cell.length_a   1.000
_cell.length_b   1.000
_cell.length_c   1.000
_cell.angle_alpha   90.00
_cell.angle_beta   90.00
_cell.angle_gamma   90.00
#
_symmetry.space_group_name_H-M   'P 1'
#
loop_
_entity.id
_entity.type
_entity.pdbx_description
1 polymer ?
#
loop_
_entity_poly.entity_id
_entity_poly.type
_entity_poly.pdbx_seq_one_letter_code
_entity_poly.pdbx_strand_id
1 'polypeptide(L)'
;MTRILRQLATRMGRAAATVAVVAAALTGTAAAGTASATGGWSCSGAPVPSGYVITMYDAGGCNNHGAWFQQPAQNRLWTCSGSPIVSGYVLTNYNPQGCSGVGAWFHEQVRNGIWTCPYSPIPAGYRSTSYDARGCNGLGAWLTIKA
;
A
#
# COMPACT_ATOMS: atom_id res chain seq x y z
N MET A 1 -7.30 50.20 -50.73
CA MET A 1 -6.07 49.73 -50.05
C MET A 1 -6.35 49.52 -48.55
N THR A 2 -7.12 48.51 -48.12
CA THR A 2 -7.33 48.29 -46.66
C THR A 2 -7.87 46.89 -46.28
N ARG A 3 -7.61 45.85 -47.07
CA ARG A 3 -8.02 44.47 -46.69
C ARG A 3 -6.94 43.40 -46.83
N ILE A 4 -5.77 43.74 -47.38
CA ILE A 4 -4.71 42.76 -47.68
C ILE A 4 -3.79 42.52 -46.46
N LEU A 5 -3.69 43.46 -45.50
CA LEU A 5 -2.77 43.36 -44.37
C LEU A 5 -3.25 42.47 -43.19
N ARG A 6 -4.48 41.96 -43.19
CA ARG A 6 -5.00 41.10 -42.10
C ARG A 6 -4.76 39.60 -42.29
N GLN A 7 -4.31 39.14 -43.45
CA GLN A 7 -4.15 37.70 -43.72
C GLN A 7 -2.74 37.14 -43.47
N LEU A 8 -1.75 38.00 -43.22
CA LEU A 8 -0.36 37.57 -43.04
C LEU A 8 0.04 37.25 -41.59
N ALA A 9 -0.81 37.55 -40.60
CA ALA A 9 -0.49 37.31 -39.19
C ALA A 9 -0.85 35.89 -38.68
N THR A 10 -1.37 35.00 -39.53
CA THR A 10 -1.96 33.71 -39.08
C THR A 10 -1.26 32.46 -39.63
N ARG A 11 0.01 32.55 -40.07
CA ARG A 11 0.73 31.38 -40.64
C ARG A 11 2.15 31.15 -40.13
N MET A 12 2.59 31.82 -39.06
CA MET A 12 3.92 31.61 -38.45
C MET A 12 3.85 31.09 -37.00
N GLY A 13 2.90 30.20 -36.70
CA GLY A 13 2.69 29.69 -35.33
C GLY A 13 2.58 28.17 -35.20
N ARG A 14 3.12 27.38 -36.14
CA ARG A 14 2.92 25.91 -36.17
C ARG A 14 4.18 25.06 -36.41
N ALA A 15 5.38 25.61 -36.14
CA ALA A 15 6.63 24.85 -36.31
C ALA A 15 7.41 24.60 -35.01
N ALA A 16 6.99 25.15 -33.86
CA ALA A 16 7.70 25.00 -32.58
C ALA A 16 6.96 24.14 -31.54
N ALA A 17 5.86 23.48 -31.91
CA ALA A 17 5.00 22.74 -30.97
C ALA A 17 5.21 21.21 -31.00
N THR A 18 6.06 20.68 -31.88
CA THR A 18 6.23 19.22 -32.04
C THR A 18 7.41 18.63 -31.27
N VAL A 19 8.37 19.44 -30.81
CA VAL A 19 9.54 18.93 -30.06
C VAL A 19 9.31 18.89 -28.54
N ALA A 20 8.42 19.74 -28.01
CA ALA A 20 8.15 19.78 -26.57
C ALA A 20 7.32 18.57 -26.06
N VAL A 21 6.64 17.84 -26.94
CA VAL A 21 5.82 16.68 -26.55
C VAL A 21 6.68 15.42 -26.30
N VAL A 22 7.91 15.37 -26.82
CA VAL A 22 8.78 14.18 -26.66
C VAL A 22 9.54 14.18 -25.33
N ALA A 23 9.74 15.35 -24.70
CA ALA A 23 10.47 15.44 -23.42
C ALA A 23 9.63 15.02 -22.19
N ALA A 24 8.31 15.01 -22.28
CA ALA A 24 7.42 14.62 -21.17
C ALA A 24 7.28 13.08 -21.01
N ALA A 25 7.79 12.28 -21.95
CA ALA A 25 7.71 10.82 -21.91
C ALA A 25 8.82 10.16 -21.06
N LEU A 26 9.81 10.93 -20.59
CA LEU A 26 11.00 10.40 -19.89
C LEU A 26 11.02 10.73 -18.39
N THR A 27 10.15 11.60 -17.91
CA THR A 27 9.86 11.69 -16.47
C THR A 27 8.91 10.55 -16.15
N GLY A 28 9.48 9.41 -15.73
CA GLY A 28 8.73 8.31 -15.12
C GLY A 28 8.02 8.80 -13.85
N THR A 29 6.92 9.52 -14.00
CA THR A 29 5.90 9.60 -12.98
C THR A 29 5.36 8.19 -12.86
N ALA A 30 5.84 7.45 -11.87
CA ALA A 30 5.14 6.28 -11.39
C ALA A 30 3.70 6.74 -11.11
N ALA A 31 2.79 6.41 -12.02
CA ALA A 31 1.39 6.68 -11.81
C ALA A 31 1.03 5.89 -10.54
N ALA A 32 0.87 6.59 -9.42
CA ALA A 32 0.19 6.04 -8.29
C ALA A 32 -1.19 5.64 -8.80
N GLY A 33 -1.38 4.34 -9.02
CA GLY A 33 -2.66 3.82 -9.50
C GLY A 33 -3.76 4.34 -8.58
N THR A 34 -4.87 4.80 -9.15
CA THR A 34 -6.03 5.19 -8.36
C THR A 34 -6.44 3.98 -7.51
N ALA A 35 -6.47 4.20 -6.19
CA ALA A 35 -6.73 3.14 -5.24
C ALA A 35 -8.13 2.54 -5.52
N SER A 36 -8.16 1.27 -5.93
CA SER A 36 -9.39 0.55 -6.28
C SER A 36 -10.08 0.05 -5.01
N ALA A 37 -11.38 0.30 -4.87
CA ALA A 37 -12.17 -0.20 -3.73
C ALA A 37 -12.14 -1.75 -3.59
N THR A 38 -11.78 -2.47 -4.66
CA THR A 38 -11.64 -3.94 -4.66
C THR A 38 -10.19 -4.39 -4.49
N GLY A 39 -9.24 -3.46 -4.45
CA GLY A 39 -7.81 -3.74 -4.52
C GLY A 39 -7.28 -3.91 -5.96
N GLY A 40 -5.99 -4.17 -6.06
CA GLY A 40 -5.27 -4.31 -7.32
C GLY A 40 -3.84 -4.81 -7.13
N TRP A 41 -3.27 -5.37 -8.20
CA TRP A 41 -1.87 -5.79 -8.23
C TRP A 41 -0.95 -4.62 -8.55
N SER A 42 0.21 -4.62 -7.93
CA SER A 42 1.24 -3.60 -8.10
C SER A 42 2.61 -4.27 -8.16
N CYS A 43 3.54 -3.74 -8.95
CA CYS A 43 4.91 -4.29 -8.98
C CYS A 43 5.65 -3.99 -7.67
N SER A 44 6.60 -4.85 -7.32
CA SER A 44 7.52 -4.62 -6.21
C SER A 44 8.10 -3.19 -6.23
N GLY A 45 8.05 -2.51 -5.08
CA GLY A 45 8.51 -1.13 -4.92
C GLY A 45 7.45 -0.05 -5.13
N ALA A 46 6.27 -0.39 -5.66
CA ALA A 46 5.16 0.55 -5.70
C ALA A 46 4.69 0.91 -4.27
N PRO A 47 4.36 2.18 -3.98
CA PRO A 47 3.85 2.58 -2.68
C PRO A 47 2.47 1.94 -2.42
N VAL A 48 2.20 1.60 -1.17
CA VAL A 48 0.86 1.16 -0.72
C VAL A 48 0.02 2.40 -0.41
N PRO A 49 -1.17 2.58 -1.02
CA PRO A 49 -2.07 3.67 -0.69
C PRO A 49 -2.44 3.70 0.79
N SER A 50 -2.75 4.90 1.30
CA SER A 50 -3.23 5.05 2.67
C SER A 50 -4.52 4.24 2.88
N GLY A 51 -4.57 3.50 4.00
CA GLY A 51 -5.71 2.62 4.32
C GLY A 51 -5.72 1.29 3.57
N TYR A 52 -4.71 0.99 2.76
CA TYR A 52 -4.56 -0.29 2.06
C TYR A 52 -3.52 -1.16 2.77
N VAL A 53 -3.62 -2.46 2.53
CA VAL A 53 -2.74 -3.50 3.02
C VAL A 53 -2.37 -4.44 1.87
N ILE A 54 -1.27 -5.16 2.04
CA ILE A 54 -0.82 -6.18 1.10
C ILE A 54 -1.27 -7.54 1.61
N THR A 55 -1.91 -8.36 0.77
CA THR A 55 -2.43 -9.68 1.20
C THR A 55 -1.98 -10.86 0.37
N MET A 56 -1.37 -10.60 -0.79
CA MET A 56 -0.81 -11.66 -1.63
C MET A 56 0.49 -11.20 -2.27
N TYR A 57 1.35 -12.17 -2.54
CA TYR A 57 2.59 -12.01 -3.30
C TYR A 57 2.63 -13.02 -4.44
N ASP A 58 2.85 -12.51 -5.65
CA ASP A 58 3.07 -13.31 -6.85
C ASP A 58 4.50 -13.06 -7.34
N ALA A 59 5.37 -14.07 -7.21
CA ALA A 59 6.77 -13.97 -7.65
C ALA A 59 6.91 -13.87 -9.19
N GLY A 60 5.95 -14.42 -9.95
CA GLY A 60 5.94 -14.34 -11.42
C GLY A 60 5.42 -13.00 -11.94
N GLY A 61 4.78 -12.21 -11.08
CA GLY A 61 4.22 -10.91 -11.43
C GLY A 61 5.27 -9.91 -11.92
N CYS A 62 4.83 -8.96 -12.74
CA CYS A 62 5.66 -7.88 -13.27
C CYS A 62 6.95 -8.38 -13.96
N ASN A 63 6.82 -9.22 -14.99
CA ASN A 63 7.94 -9.82 -15.71
C ASN A 63 8.94 -10.55 -14.79
N ASN A 64 8.44 -11.31 -13.80
CA ASN A 64 9.23 -12.02 -12.77
C ASN A 64 10.00 -11.12 -11.79
N HIS A 65 9.60 -9.85 -11.62
CA HIS A 65 10.13 -8.97 -10.57
C HIS A 65 9.30 -8.99 -9.27
N GLY A 66 8.23 -9.79 -9.25
CA GLY A 66 7.29 -9.88 -8.16
C GLY A 66 6.21 -8.80 -8.23
N ALA A 67 5.00 -9.19 -7.85
CA ALA A 67 3.85 -8.31 -7.69
C ALA A 67 3.17 -8.55 -6.34
N TRP A 68 2.60 -7.48 -5.81
CA TRP A 68 1.90 -7.44 -4.53
C TRP A 68 0.45 -7.04 -4.75
N PHE A 69 -0.48 -7.85 -4.23
CA PHE A 69 -1.89 -7.50 -4.24
C PHE A 69 -2.18 -6.59 -3.05
N GLN A 70 -2.63 -5.38 -3.35
CA GLN A 70 -3.00 -4.37 -2.39
C GLN A 70 -4.52 -4.23 -2.35
N GLN A 71 -5.12 -4.20 -1.17
CA GLN A 71 -6.56 -3.99 -1.00
C GLN A 71 -6.86 -3.12 0.23
N PRO A 72 -8.04 -2.50 0.32
CA PRO A 72 -8.42 -1.76 1.52
C PRO A 72 -8.31 -2.63 2.77
N ALA A 73 -7.85 -2.04 3.87
CA ALA A 73 -7.77 -2.73 5.15
C ALA A 73 -9.16 -3.14 5.64
N GLN A 74 -9.28 -4.40 6.07
CA GLN A 74 -10.50 -4.97 6.62
C GLN A 74 -10.18 -5.67 7.93
N ASN A 75 -11.18 -5.76 8.81
CA ASN A 75 -11.06 -6.50 10.05
C ASN A 75 -10.89 -7.99 9.79
N ARG A 76 -10.00 -8.64 10.54
CA ARG A 76 -9.76 -10.09 10.50
C ARG A 76 -9.19 -10.55 9.17
N LEU A 77 -8.17 -9.84 8.70
CA LEU A 77 -7.52 -10.08 7.41
C LEU A 77 -6.07 -10.51 7.62
N TRP A 78 -5.63 -11.53 6.89
CA TRP A 78 -4.21 -11.89 6.81
C TRP A 78 -3.51 -10.98 5.80
N THR A 79 -2.44 -10.33 6.24
CA THR A 79 -1.61 -9.45 5.43
C THR A 79 -0.20 -10.02 5.33
N CYS A 80 0.50 -9.76 4.23
CA CYS A 80 1.88 -10.19 4.07
C CYS A 80 2.80 -9.41 5.02
N SER A 81 3.90 -10.03 5.44
CA SER A 81 4.97 -9.32 6.15
C SER A 81 5.47 -8.16 5.29
N GLY A 82 5.63 -6.98 5.89
CA GLY A 82 5.92 -5.74 5.18
C GLY A 82 4.69 -4.93 4.77
N SER A 83 3.48 -5.48 4.92
CA SER A 83 2.25 -4.69 4.79
C SER A 83 2.19 -3.59 5.87
N PRO A 84 1.73 -2.38 5.53
CA PRO A 84 1.42 -1.36 6.53
C PRO A 84 0.38 -1.85 7.54
N ILE A 85 0.50 -1.39 8.79
CA ILE A 85 -0.53 -1.59 9.82
C ILE A 85 -1.35 -0.31 9.92
N VAL A 86 -2.59 -0.37 9.43
CA VAL A 86 -3.49 0.78 9.38
C VAL A 86 -3.90 1.19 10.80
N SER A 87 -4.06 2.50 11.02
CA SER A 87 -4.47 3.04 12.32
C SER A 87 -5.75 2.36 12.85
N GLY A 88 -5.74 2.04 14.14
CA GLY A 88 -6.83 1.30 14.81
C GLY A 88 -6.75 -0.23 14.67
N TYR A 89 -5.85 -0.75 13.84
CA TYR A 89 -5.58 -2.18 13.74
C TYR A 89 -4.36 -2.59 14.55
N VAL A 90 -4.36 -3.86 14.95
CA VAL A 90 -3.30 -4.54 15.68
C VAL A 90 -3.01 -5.90 15.03
N LEU A 91 -1.82 -6.43 15.26
CA LEU A 91 -1.44 -7.78 14.85
C LEU A 91 -1.79 -8.75 15.97
N THR A 92 -2.46 -9.86 15.67
CA THR A 92 -2.92 -10.81 16.71
C THR A 92 -2.49 -12.25 16.44
N ASN A 93 -1.92 -12.53 15.27
CA ASN A 93 -1.26 -13.80 14.99
C ASN A 93 -0.18 -13.66 13.91
N TYR A 94 0.70 -14.66 13.82
CA TYR A 94 1.76 -14.75 12.81
C TYR A 94 1.77 -16.13 12.15
N ASN A 95 1.83 -16.15 10.83
CA ASN A 95 2.00 -17.36 10.02
C ASN A 95 3.27 -17.22 9.17
N PRO A 96 4.38 -17.91 9.49
CA PRO A 96 5.63 -17.82 8.72
C PRO A 96 5.51 -18.37 7.29
N GLN A 97 4.51 -19.20 7.00
CA GLN A 97 4.27 -19.76 5.65
C GLN A 97 3.28 -18.91 4.83
N GLY A 98 2.73 -17.85 5.41
CA GLY A 98 1.81 -16.96 4.71
C GLY A 98 2.48 -16.18 3.57
N CYS A 99 1.67 -15.75 2.60
CA CYS A 99 2.14 -14.98 1.43
C CYS A 99 3.34 -15.61 0.72
N SER A 100 3.21 -16.87 0.32
CA SER A 100 4.24 -17.59 -0.45
C SER A 100 5.59 -17.66 0.29
N GLY A 101 5.56 -17.81 1.62
CA GLY A 101 6.76 -17.96 2.46
C GLY A 101 7.39 -16.65 2.94
N VAL A 102 6.84 -15.49 2.59
CA VAL A 102 7.26 -14.18 3.12
C VAL A 102 6.84 -14.01 4.60
N GLY A 103 5.87 -14.80 5.04
CA GLY A 103 5.20 -14.67 6.33
C GLY A 103 4.00 -13.75 6.23
N ALA A 104 3.02 -13.95 7.10
CA ALA A 104 1.82 -13.15 7.18
C ALA A 104 1.44 -12.83 8.62
N TRP A 105 0.84 -11.67 8.82
CA TRP A 105 0.31 -11.22 10.09
C TRP A 105 -1.22 -11.13 10.04
N PHE A 106 -1.87 -11.50 11.12
CA PHE A 106 -3.32 -11.38 11.22
C PHE A 106 -3.69 -10.02 11.79
N HIS A 107 -4.38 -9.20 10.98
CA HIS A 107 -4.82 -7.86 11.36
C HIS A 107 -6.23 -7.89 11.92
N GLU A 108 -6.42 -7.31 13.09
CA GLU A 108 -7.73 -7.10 13.72
C GLU A 108 -7.85 -5.67 14.25
N GLN A 109 -9.06 -5.14 14.30
CA GLN A 109 -9.34 -3.88 14.99
C GLN A 109 -9.11 -4.07 16.50
N VAL A 110 -8.46 -3.09 17.11
CA VAL A 110 -8.17 -3.13 18.55
C VAL A 110 -9.48 -3.14 19.35
N ARG A 111 -9.50 -3.97 20.40
CA ARG A 111 -10.57 -4.04 21.39
C ARG A 111 -10.01 -4.41 22.75
N ASN A 112 -10.75 -4.11 23.81
CA ASN A 112 -10.30 -4.39 25.17
C ASN A 112 -10.11 -5.92 25.39
N GLY A 113 -8.94 -6.31 25.91
CA GLY A 113 -8.62 -7.70 26.20
C GLY A 113 -8.11 -8.51 25.00
N ILE A 114 -7.66 -7.85 23.93
CA ILE A 114 -7.08 -8.54 22.76
C ILE A 114 -5.59 -8.84 22.99
N TRP A 115 -5.13 -10.01 22.55
CA TRP A 115 -3.71 -10.35 22.54
C TRP A 115 -3.06 -9.81 21.26
N THR A 116 -2.05 -8.96 21.42
CA THR A 116 -1.34 -8.33 20.31
C THR A 116 0.07 -8.87 20.20
N CYS A 117 0.49 -9.23 18.99
CA CYS A 117 1.83 -9.70 18.70
C CYS A 117 2.90 -8.61 18.90
N PRO A 118 4.17 -9.01 19.06
CA PRO A 118 5.32 -8.14 18.83
C PRO A 118 5.17 -7.38 17.51
N TYR A 119 5.73 -6.16 17.47
CA TYR A 119 5.67 -5.24 16.33
C TYR A 119 4.30 -4.65 16.03
N SER A 120 3.22 -5.11 16.69
CA SER A 120 1.94 -4.43 16.62
C SER A 120 2.05 -3.03 17.25
N PRO A 121 1.54 -1.97 16.60
CA PRO A 121 1.33 -0.71 17.27
C PRO A 121 0.29 -0.89 18.38
N ILE A 122 0.36 -0.07 19.42
CA ILE A 122 -0.69 0.05 20.44
C ILE A 122 -1.46 1.35 20.15
N PRO A 123 -2.71 1.27 19.65
CA PRO A 123 -3.50 2.47 19.37
C PRO A 123 -3.74 3.33 20.61
N ALA A 124 -3.97 4.63 20.41
CA ALA A 124 -4.25 5.57 21.49
C ALA A 124 -5.46 5.11 22.33
N GLY A 125 -5.38 5.31 23.65
CA GLY A 125 -6.40 4.84 24.58
C GLY A 125 -6.30 3.37 24.97
N TYR A 126 -5.23 2.68 24.58
CA TYR A 126 -4.90 1.32 25.00
C TYR A 126 -3.51 1.24 25.62
N ARG A 127 -3.27 0.20 26.42
CA ARG A 127 -1.96 -0.16 26.95
C ARG A 127 -1.74 -1.67 26.94
N SER A 128 -0.49 -2.08 26.82
CA SER A 128 -0.05 -3.46 27.03
C SER A 128 0.11 -3.76 28.52
N THR A 129 -0.20 -4.99 28.93
CA THR A 129 -0.12 -5.42 30.32
C THR A 129 0.61 -6.76 30.46
N SER A 130 -0.13 -7.86 30.45
CA SER A 130 0.40 -9.21 30.65
C SER A 130 1.09 -9.70 29.39
N TYR A 131 2.10 -10.54 29.54
CA TYR A 131 2.82 -11.18 28.44
C TYR A 131 2.57 -12.69 28.42
N ASP A 132 2.36 -13.26 27.24
CA ASP A 132 2.32 -14.70 27.00
C ASP A 132 3.33 -15.08 25.92
N ALA A 133 4.35 -15.88 26.28
CA ALA A 133 5.40 -16.32 25.36
C ALA A 133 4.90 -17.26 24.24
N ARG A 134 3.72 -17.85 24.38
CA ARG A 134 3.14 -18.79 23.39
C ARG A 134 2.38 -18.07 22.28
N GLY A 135 2.06 -16.79 22.48
CA GLY A 135 1.31 -15.99 21.53
C GLY A 135 2.01 -15.85 20.17
N CYS A 136 1.21 -15.61 19.14
CA CYS A 136 1.69 -15.30 17.78
C CYS A 136 2.72 -16.30 17.24
N ASN A 137 2.38 -17.58 17.36
CA ASN A 137 3.22 -18.70 16.91
C ASN A 137 4.61 -18.72 17.59
N GLY A 138 4.64 -18.45 18.90
CA GLY A 138 5.85 -18.51 19.72
C GLY A 138 6.71 -17.24 19.71
N LEU A 139 6.28 -16.17 19.05
CA LEU A 139 6.94 -14.86 19.13
C LEU A 139 6.61 -14.11 20.44
N GLY A 140 5.57 -14.57 21.13
CA GLY A 140 4.96 -13.92 22.28
C GLY A 140 3.78 -13.05 21.89
N ALA A 141 3.00 -12.63 22.87
CA ALA A 141 1.94 -11.64 22.72
C ALA A 141 1.74 -10.87 24.02
N TRP A 142 1.19 -9.67 23.90
CA TRP A 142 0.87 -8.79 25.02
C TRP A 142 -0.65 -8.60 25.11
N LEU A 143 -1.19 -8.68 26.32
CA LEU A 143 -2.59 -8.39 26.57
C LEU A 143 -2.80 -6.88 26.49
N THR A 144 -3.53 -6.46 25.46
CA THR A 144 -3.88 -5.07 25.21
C THR A 144 -5.25 -4.76 25.80
N ILE A 145 -5.28 -3.79 26.72
CA ILE A 145 -6.49 -3.35 27.42
C ILE A 145 -6.68 -1.84 27.24
N LYS A 146 -7.93 -1.39 27.41
CA LYS A 146 -8.26 0.03 27.38
C LYS A 146 -7.58 0.75 28.56
N ALA A 147 -6.93 1.87 28.27
CA ALA A 147 -6.17 2.67 29.22
C ALA A 147 -7.08 3.38 30.22
#